data_AF-A0A388K436-F1
#
_entry.id   AF-A0A388K436-F1
#
_cell.length_a   1.000
_cell.length_b   1.000
_cell.length_c   1.000
_cell.angle_alpha   90.00
_cell.angle_beta   90.00
_cell.angle_gamma   90.00
#
_symmetry.space_group_name_H-M   'P 1'
#
loop_
_entity.id
_entity.type
_entity.pdbx_description
1 polymer ?
#
loop_
_entity_poly.entity_id
_entity_poly.type
_entity_poly.pdbx_seq_one_letter_code
_entity_poly.pdbx_strand_id
1 'polypeptide(L)'
;MEEELCTLKQAREVALQEAEAWKKEALKSGNKRSRLATSPSSGLEIPSAATCAPSKERRNSRLRELHNLEVDALKGMRLQELNWRREAEQENEKLKEQQREIERENAKLKEELARREVAKHTPLSSFRERLDEADAGVGGSGSKTVRTKKMGGSNDDNEREAFLREARKEFRNLKKDYVMEICMREGVKYTTLTETVTEIIAKRGERAFGKKAAVQEISDDLGDGARNDGKGDGRNSATS
;
A
#
# COMPACT_ATOMS: atom_id res chain seq x y z
N MET A 1 13.27 -16.91 -0.06
CA MET A 1 12.19 -15.90 -0.03
C MET A 1 12.59 -14.63 0.72
N GLU A 2 12.72 -14.63 2.05
CA GLU A 2 13.06 -13.38 2.79
C GLU A 2 14.48 -12.88 2.49
N GLU A 3 15.45 -13.80 2.42
CA GLU A 3 16.84 -13.48 2.08
C GLU A 3 16.98 -12.91 0.65
N GLU A 4 16.25 -13.47 -0.31
CA GLU A 4 16.22 -12.99 -1.70
C GLU A 4 15.60 -11.59 -1.83
N LEU A 5 14.59 -11.28 -1.00
CA LEU A 5 14.02 -9.94 -0.95
C LEU A 5 14.98 -8.93 -0.32
N CYS A 6 15.76 -9.34 0.69
CA CYS A 6 16.79 -8.50 1.28
C CYS A 6 17.91 -8.20 0.28
N THR A 7 18.39 -9.20 -0.47
CA THR A 7 19.45 -8.99 -1.48
C THR A 7 18.96 -8.12 -2.63
N LEU A 8 17.71 -8.30 -3.11
CA LEU A 8 17.11 -7.45 -4.14
C LEU A 8 16.98 -5.98 -3.69
N LYS A 9 16.51 -5.75 -2.46
CA LYS A 9 16.42 -4.39 -1.90
C LYS A 9 17.79 -3.76 -1.78
N GLN A 10 18.79 -4.51 -1.29
CA GLN A 10 20.15 -4.02 -1.15
C GLN A 10 20.79 -3.70 -2.50
N ALA A 11 20.60 -4.54 -3.52
CA ALA A 11 21.08 -4.29 -4.87
C ALA A 11 20.46 -3.02 -5.49
N ARG A 12 19.16 -2.79 -5.27
CA ARG A 12 18.47 -1.56 -5.70
C ARG A 12 19.04 -0.32 -5.00
N GLU A 13 19.27 -0.40 -3.70
CA GLU A 13 19.85 0.70 -2.92
C GLU A 13 21.25 1.08 -3.43
N VAL A 14 22.09 0.08 -3.68
CA VAL A 14 23.45 0.26 -4.24
C VAL A 14 23.38 0.89 -5.63
N ALA A 15 22.49 0.43 -6.50
CA ALA A 15 22.33 1.00 -7.84
C ALA A 15 21.89 2.47 -7.80
N LEU A 16 21.01 2.85 -6.86
CA LEU A 16 20.60 4.24 -6.67
C LEU A 16 21.74 5.11 -6.16
N GLN A 17 22.54 4.61 -5.20
CA GLN A 17 23.71 5.31 -4.70
C GLN A 17 24.76 5.52 -5.79
N GLU A 18 24.99 4.51 -6.63
CA GLU A 18 25.93 4.62 -7.75
C GLU A 18 25.43 5.64 -8.79
N ALA A 19 24.15 5.61 -9.15
CA ALA A 19 23.56 6.58 -10.05
C ALA A 19 23.66 8.03 -9.52
N GLU A 20 23.45 8.23 -8.22
CA GLU A 20 23.67 9.53 -7.57
C GLU A 20 25.14 9.94 -7.57
N ALA A 21 26.06 9.00 -7.35
CA ALA A 21 27.50 9.27 -7.41
C ALA A 21 27.91 9.71 -8.82
N TRP A 22 27.50 8.99 -9.87
CA TRP A 22 27.72 9.37 -11.26
C TRP A 22 27.12 10.73 -11.60
N LYS A 23 25.92 11.04 -11.10
CA LYS A 23 25.30 12.36 -11.27
C LYS A 23 26.13 13.47 -10.60
N LYS A 24 26.61 13.25 -9.37
CA LYS A 24 27.46 14.20 -8.64
C LYS A 24 28.81 14.37 -9.33
N GLU A 25 29.41 13.29 -9.85
CA GLU A 25 30.65 13.29 -10.62
C GLU A 25 30.50 14.10 -11.92
N ALA A 26 29.41 13.88 -12.66
CA ALA A 26 29.11 14.61 -13.90
C ALA A 26 28.84 16.10 -13.68
N LEU A 27 28.24 16.46 -12.53
CA LEU A 27 28.00 17.85 -12.14
C LEU A 27 29.22 18.51 -11.47
N LYS A 28 30.23 17.73 -11.06
CA LYS A 28 31.48 18.24 -10.53
C LYS A 28 32.18 18.94 -11.69
N SER A 29 32.14 20.28 -11.69
CA SER A 29 32.66 21.18 -12.73
C SER A 29 34.19 21.15 -12.91
N GLY A 30 34.84 20.01 -12.63
CA GLY A 30 36.27 19.78 -12.73
C GLY A 30 36.74 19.35 -14.12
N ASN A 31 35.84 19.08 -15.08
CA ASN A 31 36.24 18.87 -16.47
C ASN A 31 36.36 20.21 -17.21
N LYS A 32 37.46 20.93 -16.95
CA LYS A 32 37.84 22.19 -17.63
C LYS A 32 38.22 22.00 -19.12
N ARG A 33 37.64 21.04 -19.84
CA ARG A 33 37.85 20.88 -21.29
C ARG A 33 36.85 21.65 -22.16
N SER A 34 35.86 22.31 -21.58
CA SER A 34 34.95 23.22 -22.29
C SER A 34 35.28 24.70 -22.05
N ARG A 35 36.56 25.09 -22.15
CA ARG A 35 36.87 26.43 -22.69
C ARG A 35 36.94 26.31 -24.20
N LEU A 36 35.78 26.15 -24.85
CA LEU A 36 35.62 26.66 -26.20
C LEU A 36 35.62 28.18 -26.05
N ALA A 37 36.81 28.76 -26.09
CA ALA A 37 36.96 30.17 -26.38
C ALA A 37 36.32 30.38 -27.75
N THR A 38 35.15 31.01 -27.76
CA THR A 38 34.65 31.76 -28.92
C THR A 38 35.62 32.89 -29.20
N SER A 39 36.70 32.56 -29.90
CA SER A 39 37.57 33.51 -30.60
C SER A 39 37.48 33.16 -32.08
N PRO A 40 36.96 34.04 -32.95
CA PRO A 40 37.13 33.87 -34.38
C PRO A 40 38.48 34.47 -34.73
N SER A 41 39.52 33.66 -34.95
CA SER A 41 40.64 33.97 -35.85
C SER A 41 41.81 32.99 -35.70
N SER A 42 42.46 32.78 -36.85
CA SER A 42 43.83 32.34 -37.06
C SER A 42 44.06 30.84 -37.22
N GLY A 43 44.29 30.45 -38.47
CA GLY A 43 44.65 29.12 -38.90
C GLY A 43 45.92 28.61 -38.21
N LEU A 44 45.79 27.43 -37.65
CA LEU A 44 46.90 26.60 -37.23
C LEU A 44 46.65 25.24 -37.87
N GLU A 45 47.37 24.98 -38.95
CA GLU A 45 47.46 23.66 -39.57
C GLU A 45 47.99 22.67 -38.53
N ILE A 46 47.10 21.82 -38.03
CA ILE A 46 47.49 20.67 -37.23
C ILE A 46 48.04 19.64 -38.23
N PRO A 47 49.29 19.16 -38.07
CA PRO A 47 49.83 18.13 -38.94
C PRO A 47 48.98 16.87 -38.81
N SER A 48 48.37 16.47 -39.92
CA SER A 48 47.57 15.25 -40.04
C SER A 48 48.48 14.05 -39.78
N ALA A 49 48.53 13.60 -38.52
CA ALA A 49 49.22 12.39 -38.14
C ALA A 49 48.60 11.21 -38.90
N ALA A 50 49.34 10.73 -39.91
CA ALA A 50 48.99 9.59 -40.74
C ALA A 50 48.92 8.32 -39.87
N THR A 51 47.76 8.11 -39.27
CA THR A 51 47.47 6.90 -38.51
C THR A 51 47.11 5.83 -39.53
N CYS A 52 47.97 4.82 -39.69
CA CYS A 52 47.72 3.67 -40.55
C CYS A 52 46.29 3.15 -40.36
N ALA A 53 45.44 3.37 -41.35
CA ALA A 53 44.05 2.94 -41.29
C ALA A 53 44.00 1.41 -41.19
N PRO A 54 43.40 0.82 -40.13
CA PRO A 54 43.23 -0.62 -40.08
C PRO A 54 42.43 -1.09 -41.29
N SER A 55 42.95 -2.12 -41.98
CA SER A 55 42.34 -2.73 -43.17
C SER A 55 40.83 -2.91 -42.99
N LYS A 56 40.05 -2.50 -44.00
CA LYS A 56 38.57 -2.57 -44.01
C LYS A 56 38.07 -3.98 -43.67
N GLU A 57 38.83 -5.01 -44.02
CA GLU A 57 38.51 -6.41 -43.74
C GLU A 57 38.46 -6.74 -42.23
N ARG A 58 39.44 -6.25 -41.45
CA ARG A 58 39.47 -6.45 -39.99
C ARG A 58 38.31 -5.72 -39.30
N ARG A 59 37.90 -4.55 -39.82
CA ARG A 59 36.74 -3.82 -39.29
C ARG A 59 35.44 -4.58 -39.55
N ASN A 60 35.29 -5.18 -40.73
CA ASN A 60 34.09 -5.95 -41.08
C ASN A 60 33.95 -7.24 -40.26
N SER A 61 35.05 -7.93 -39.93
CA SER A 61 35.00 -9.11 -39.04
C SER A 61 34.48 -8.74 -37.66
N ARG A 62 35.07 -7.70 -37.05
CA ARG A 62 34.66 -7.22 -35.72
C ARG A 62 33.21 -6.76 -35.68
N LEU A 63 32.73 -6.12 -36.74
CA LEU A 63 31.33 -5.70 -36.83
C LEU A 63 30.38 -6.91 -36.89
N ARG A 64 30.73 -7.95 -37.65
CA ARG A 64 29.94 -9.20 -37.69
C ARG A 64 29.92 -9.90 -36.35
N GLU A 65 31.05 -9.95 -35.64
CA GLU A 65 31.14 -10.52 -34.30
C GLU A 65 30.24 -9.78 -33.30
N LEU A 66 30.28 -8.44 -33.29
CA LEU A 66 29.41 -7.62 -32.44
C LEU A 66 27.92 -7.82 -32.79
N HIS A 67 27.58 -7.89 -34.07
CA HIS A 67 26.22 -8.16 -34.53
C HIS A 67 25.72 -9.53 -34.07
N ASN A 68 26.55 -10.57 -34.18
CA ASN A 68 26.17 -11.91 -33.72
C ASN A 68 25.94 -11.93 -32.20
N LEU A 69 26.80 -11.28 -31.42
CA LEU A 69 26.61 -11.16 -29.97
C LEU A 69 25.31 -10.44 -29.62
N GLU A 70 24.97 -9.36 -30.33
CA GLU A 70 23.71 -8.64 -30.14
C GLU A 70 22.50 -9.51 -30.49
N VAL A 71 22.54 -10.21 -31.63
CA VAL A 71 21.46 -11.11 -32.06
C VAL A 71 21.26 -12.25 -31.06
N ASP A 72 22.32 -12.83 -30.53
CA ASP A 72 22.22 -13.92 -29.57
C ASP A 72 21.75 -13.42 -28.19
N ALA A 73 22.15 -12.22 -27.77
CA ALA A 73 21.61 -11.57 -26.58
C ALA A 73 20.09 -11.33 -26.73
N LEU A 74 19.63 -10.85 -27.89
CA LEU A 74 18.20 -10.64 -28.17
C LEU A 74 17.41 -11.96 -28.18
N LYS A 75 17.97 -13.03 -28.75
CA LYS A 75 17.36 -14.37 -28.69
C LYS A 75 17.26 -14.87 -27.25
N GLY A 76 18.31 -14.69 -26.44
CA GLY A 76 18.33 -15.05 -25.03
C GLY A 76 17.22 -14.34 -24.24
N MET A 77 17.13 -13.01 -24.39
CA MET A 77 16.07 -12.21 -23.76
C MET A 77 14.67 -12.67 -24.15
N ARG A 78 14.44 -12.94 -25.44
CA ARG A 78 13.14 -13.40 -25.93
C ARG A 78 12.77 -14.79 -25.41
N LEU A 79 13.74 -15.69 -25.32
CA LEU A 79 13.52 -17.02 -24.74
C LEU A 79 13.19 -16.93 -23.24
N GLN A 80 13.93 -16.09 -22.50
CA GLN A 80 13.67 -15.84 -21.09
C GLN A 80 12.26 -15.27 -20.86
N GLU A 81 11.84 -14.30 -21.67
CA GLU A 81 10.49 -13.73 -21.60
C GLU A 81 9.40 -14.79 -21.83
N LEU A 82 9.58 -15.67 -22.83
CA LEU A 82 8.64 -16.77 -23.09
C LEU A 82 8.58 -17.78 -21.93
N ASN A 83 9.72 -18.08 -21.31
CA ASN A 83 9.76 -18.96 -20.15
C ASN A 83 9.03 -18.34 -18.96
N TRP A 84 9.26 -17.07 -18.66
CA TRP A 84 8.54 -16.38 -17.58
C TRP A 84 7.02 -16.32 -17.82
N ARG A 85 6.58 -16.09 -19.06
CA ARG A 85 5.14 -16.14 -19.39
C ARG A 85 4.56 -17.53 -19.14
N ARG A 86 5.26 -18.59 -19.55
CA ARG A 86 4.83 -19.97 -19.32
C ARG A 86 4.75 -20.30 -17.84
N GLU A 87 5.77 -19.93 -17.05
CA GLU A 87 5.78 -20.14 -15.60
C GLU A 87 4.61 -19.40 -14.93
N ALA A 88 4.38 -18.14 -15.30
CA ALA A 88 3.25 -17.36 -14.80
C ALA A 88 1.89 -17.97 -15.19
N GLU A 89 1.75 -18.53 -16.40
CA GLU A 89 0.55 -19.24 -16.82
C GLU A 89 0.32 -20.52 -16.01
N GLN A 90 1.37 -21.31 -15.75
CA GLN A 90 1.30 -22.50 -14.91
C GLN A 90 0.95 -22.19 -13.45
N GLU A 91 1.52 -21.12 -12.88
CA GLU A 91 1.16 -20.67 -11.53
C GLU A 91 -0.31 -20.21 -11.46
N ASN A 92 -0.78 -19.49 -12.48
CA ASN A 92 -2.19 -19.11 -12.58
C ASN A 92 -3.11 -20.34 -12.69
N GLU A 93 -2.71 -21.36 -13.43
CA GLU A 93 -3.48 -22.60 -13.54
C GLU A 93 -3.59 -23.33 -12.19
N LYS A 94 -2.47 -23.44 -11.45
CA LYS A 94 -2.44 -24.01 -10.10
C LYS A 94 -3.32 -23.23 -9.13
N LEU A 95 -3.28 -21.90 -9.15
CA LEU A 95 -4.14 -21.06 -8.31
C LEU A 95 -5.62 -21.26 -8.64
N LYS A 96 -5.99 -21.36 -9.93
CA LYS A 96 -7.36 -21.66 -10.34
C LYS A 96 -7.81 -23.06 -9.92
N GLU A 97 -6.90 -24.03 -9.90
CA GLU A 97 -7.20 -25.37 -9.40
C GLU A 97 -7.44 -25.37 -7.89
N GLN A 98 -6.60 -24.68 -7.12
CA GLN A 98 -6.78 -24.49 -5.68
C GLN A 98 -8.11 -23.77 -5.36
N GLN A 99 -8.46 -22.73 -6.13
CA GLN A 99 -9.77 -22.07 -5.99
C GLN A 99 -10.93 -23.04 -6.22
N ARG A 100 -10.86 -23.85 -7.30
CA ARG A 100 -11.87 -24.89 -7.57
C ARG A 100 -11.94 -25.95 -6.46
N GLU A 101 -10.84 -26.26 -5.81
CA GLU A 101 -10.81 -27.19 -4.68
C GLU A 101 -11.46 -26.60 -3.44
N ILE A 102 -11.11 -25.38 -3.08
CA ILE A 102 -11.75 -24.64 -1.97
C ILE A 102 -13.26 -24.49 -2.21
N GLU A 103 -13.68 -24.19 -3.44
CA GLU A 103 -15.11 -24.12 -3.80
C GLU A 103 -15.82 -25.48 -3.63
N ARG A 104 -15.16 -26.58 -4.02
CA ARG A 104 -15.68 -27.94 -3.81
C ARG A 104 -15.81 -28.27 -2.33
N GLU A 105 -14.82 -27.93 -1.51
CA GLU A 105 -14.89 -28.14 -0.06
C GLU A 105 -15.97 -27.28 0.60
N ASN A 106 -16.09 -26.01 0.21
CA ASN A 106 -17.15 -25.13 0.67
C ASN A 106 -18.55 -25.65 0.31
N ALA A 107 -18.72 -26.19 -0.89
CA ALA A 107 -19.98 -26.82 -1.31
C ALA A 107 -20.33 -28.03 -0.42
N LYS A 108 -19.37 -28.90 -0.13
CA LYS A 108 -19.55 -30.05 0.78
C LYS A 108 -19.89 -29.61 2.21
N LEU A 109 -19.19 -28.61 2.73
CA LEU A 109 -19.46 -28.08 4.07
C LEU A 109 -20.87 -27.46 4.15
N LYS A 110 -21.30 -26.75 3.10
CA LYS A 110 -22.64 -26.19 3.02
C LYS A 110 -23.72 -27.27 2.98
N GLU A 111 -23.49 -28.37 2.24
CA GLU A 111 -24.39 -29.53 2.22
C GLU A 111 -24.48 -30.21 3.59
N GLU A 112 -23.35 -30.44 4.26
CA GLU A 112 -23.32 -31.00 5.62
C GLU A 112 -24.02 -30.11 6.65
N LEU A 113 -23.88 -28.78 6.53
CA LEU A 113 -24.62 -27.83 7.37
C LEU A 113 -26.13 -27.92 7.11
N ALA A 114 -26.55 -27.92 5.85
CA ALA A 114 -27.97 -28.07 5.49
C ALA A 114 -28.56 -29.39 6.01
N ARG A 115 -27.81 -30.49 5.89
CA ARG A 115 -28.20 -31.81 6.43
C ARG A 115 -28.37 -31.78 7.95
N ARG A 116 -27.47 -31.10 8.67
CA ARG A 116 -27.56 -30.93 10.13
C ARG A 116 -28.71 -30.02 10.53
N GLU A 117 -29.02 -28.99 9.77
CA GLU A 117 -30.17 -28.12 10.01
C GLU A 117 -31.48 -28.91 9.90
N VAL A 118 -31.66 -29.72 8.86
CA VAL A 118 -32.82 -30.61 8.72
C VAL A 118 -32.92 -31.61 9.88
N ALA A 119 -31.80 -32.20 10.30
CA ALA A 119 -31.78 -33.15 11.43
C ALA A 119 -32.06 -32.49 12.79
N LYS A 120 -31.69 -31.22 12.98
CA LYS A 120 -32.03 -30.43 14.18
C LYS A 120 -33.46 -29.92 14.16
N HIS A 121 -34.06 -29.81 12.99
CA HIS A 121 -35.49 -29.57 12.81
C HIS A 121 -36.30 -30.85 13.09
N THR A 122 -35.97 -31.56 14.18
CA THR A 122 -36.96 -32.40 14.86
C THR A 122 -38.20 -31.54 15.06
N PRO A 123 -39.42 -31.99 14.66
CA PRO A 123 -40.61 -31.17 14.79
C PRO A 123 -40.70 -30.70 16.23
N LEU A 124 -40.43 -29.41 16.43
CA LEU A 124 -40.57 -28.77 17.73
C LEU A 124 -42.04 -29.00 18.08
N SER A 125 -42.25 -29.80 19.13
CA SER A 125 -43.56 -30.03 19.73
C SER A 125 -44.33 -28.71 19.73
N SER A 126 -45.57 -28.74 19.24
CA SER A 126 -46.47 -27.58 19.08
C SER A 126 -46.66 -26.72 20.35
N PHE A 127 -46.09 -27.15 21.46
CA PHE A 127 -45.98 -26.42 22.71
C PHE A 127 -45.03 -25.22 22.65
N ARG A 128 -43.95 -25.28 21.87
CA ARG A 128 -42.95 -24.19 21.81
C ARG A 128 -43.38 -23.07 20.87
N GLU A 129 -44.03 -23.43 19.76
CA GLU A 129 -44.72 -22.48 18.88
C GLU A 129 -45.80 -21.69 19.63
N ARG A 130 -46.53 -22.34 20.55
CA ARG A 130 -47.49 -21.67 21.45
C ARG A 130 -46.86 -20.76 22.50
N LEU A 131 -45.60 -20.95 22.87
CA LEU A 131 -44.90 -20.05 23.80
C LEU A 131 -44.43 -18.77 23.08
N ASP A 132 -43.90 -18.90 21.86
CA ASP A 132 -43.49 -17.74 21.06
C ASP A 132 -44.72 -16.91 20.61
N GLU A 133 -45.87 -17.55 20.38
CA GLU A 133 -47.13 -16.85 20.06
C GLU A 133 -47.78 -16.18 21.28
N ALA A 134 -47.58 -16.74 22.49
CA ALA A 134 -48.01 -16.10 23.74
C ALA A 134 -47.18 -14.86 24.09
N ASP A 135 -45.89 -14.84 23.75
CA ASP A 135 -45.01 -13.69 23.95
C ASP A 135 -45.30 -12.54 22.96
N ALA A 136 -45.86 -12.86 21.79
CA ALA A 136 -46.39 -11.88 20.84
C ALA A 136 -47.80 -11.37 21.20
N GLY A 137 -48.55 -12.11 22.04
CA GLY A 137 -49.99 -11.91 22.26
C GLY A 137 -50.43 -11.16 23.52
N VAL A 138 -49.55 -10.96 24.52
CA VAL A 138 -49.90 -10.27 25.77
C VAL A 138 -49.30 -8.86 25.80
N GLY A 139 -50.09 -7.90 25.31
CA GLY A 139 -49.75 -6.48 25.35
C GLY A 139 -49.76 -5.85 26.76
N GLY A 140 -49.10 -4.69 26.87
CA GLY A 140 -49.22 -3.78 28.00
C GLY A 140 -48.16 -2.68 27.96
N SER A 141 -48.35 -1.60 27.20
CA SER A 141 -48.88 -0.33 27.73
C SER A 141 -48.22 0.13 29.02
N GLY A 142 -47.09 0.84 28.89
CA GLY A 142 -46.45 1.61 29.96
C GLY A 142 -46.13 3.03 29.50
N SER A 143 -47.15 3.89 29.54
CA SER A 143 -47.09 5.33 29.82
C SER A 143 -46.11 6.24 29.05
N LYS A 144 -46.73 7.08 28.21
CA LYS A 144 -46.30 8.42 27.79
C LYS A 144 -45.49 9.17 28.86
N THR A 145 -44.27 9.60 28.53
CA THR A 145 -43.85 10.95 28.88
C THR A 145 -43.31 11.64 27.64
N VAL A 146 -44.05 12.67 27.23
CA VAL A 146 -43.52 13.80 26.47
C VAL A 146 -42.31 14.34 27.24
N ARG A 147 -41.13 13.96 26.80
CA ARG A 147 -39.88 14.65 27.10
C ARG A 147 -39.11 14.72 25.80
N THR A 148 -39.15 15.89 25.20
CA THR A 148 -38.06 16.45 24.40
C THR A 148 -36.73 16.17 25.12
N LYS A 149 -36.07 15.06 24.80
CA LYS A 149 -34.72 14.77 25.29
C LYS A 149 -34.03 13.80 24.34
N LYS A 150 -33.29 14.37 23.39
CA LYS A 150 -32.00 13.90 22.86
C LYS A 150 -31.64 12.46 23.27
N MET A 151 -32.22 11.47 22.61
CA MET A 151 -31.80 10.06 22.68
C MET A 151 -31.14 9.73 21.35
N GLY A 152 -29.81 9.79 21.33
CA GLY A 152 -29.01 9.50 20.15
C GLY A 152 -27.57 9.16 20.51
N GLY A 153 -27.35 8.42 21.59
CA GLY A 153 -25.97 8.13 22.03
C GLY A 153 -25.75 6.85 22.83
N SER A 154 -26.79 6.13 23.27
CA SER A 154 -26.56 4.97 24.15
C SER A 154 -26.36 3.64 23.42
N ASN A 155 -26.85 3.49 22.18
CA ASN A 155 -26.66 2.22 21.43
C ASN A 155 -25.31 2.20 20.70
N ASP A 156 -24.93 3.31 20.08
CA ASP A 156 -23.68 3.46 19.34
C ASP A 156 -22.44 3.23 20.22
N ASP A 157 -22.51 3.57 21.50
CA ASP A 157 -21.41 3.35 22.44
C ASP A 157 -21.18 1.86 22.75
N ASN A 158 -22.27 1.08 22.88
CA ASN A 158 -22.18 -0.36 23.09
C ASN A 158 -21.68 -1.08 21.82
N GLU A 159 -22.17 -0.68 20.65
CA GLU A 159 -21.71 -1.22 19.36
C GLU A 159 -20.24 -0.87 19.10
N ARG A 160 -19.82 0.36 19.43
CA ARG A 160 -18.43 0.79 19.34
C ARG A 160 -17.54 -0.01 20.28
N GLU A 161 -17.96 -0.25 21.52
CA GLU A 161 -17.18 -1.06 22.46
C GLU A 161 -17.06 -2.52 21.99
N ALA A 162 -18.15 -3.10 21.47
CA ALA A 162 -18.13 -4.45 20.89
C ALA A 162 -17.17 -4.54 19.70
N PHE A 163 -17.20 -3.54 18.80
CA PHE A 163 -16.27 -3.45 17.67
C PHE A 163 -14.81 -3.36 18.12
N LEU A 164 -14.51 -2.49 19.10
CA LEU A 164 -13.15 -2.36 19.63
C LEU A 164 -12.68 -3.66 20.29
N ARG A 165 -13.58 -4.39 20.96
CA ARG A 165 -13.28 -5.68 21.61
C ARG A 165 -13.00 -6.77 20.58
N GLU A 166 -13.77 -6.83 19.50
CA GLU A 166 -13.56 -7.79 18.42
C GLU A 166 -12.26 -7.51 17.66
N ALA A 167 -12.01 -6.24 17.33
CA ALA A 167 -10.75 -5.82 16.71
C ALA A 167 -9.54 -6.22 17.57
N ARG A 168 -9.61 -6.09 18.90
CA ARG A 168 -8.53 -6.57 19.81
C ARG A 168 -8.30 -8.08 19.71
N LYS A 169 -9.34 -8.88 19.48
CA LYS A 169 -9.18 -10.34 19.34
C LYS A 169 -8.46 -10.71 18.05
N GLU A 170 -8.72 -10.00 16.94
CA GLU A 170 -8.03 -10.21 15.67
C GLU A 170 -6.51 -10.12 15.86
N PHE A 171 -6.03 -9.11 16.58
CA PHE A 171 -4.60 -8.89 16.79
C PHE A 171 -3.94 -9.85 17.79
N ARG A 172 -4.68 -10.60 18.63
CA ARG A 172 -4.08 -11.53 19.60
C ARG A 172 -3.34 -12.69 18.96
N ASN A 173 -3.78 -13.13 17.77
CA ASN A 173 -3.25 -14.29 17.08
C ASN A 173 -2.38 -13.92 15.87
N LEU A 174 -2.18 -12.62 15.60
CA LEU A 174 -1.40 -12.16 14.46
C LEU A 174 0.10 -12.16 14.79
N LYS A 175 0.91 -12.66 13.84
CA LYS A 175 2.37 -12.51 13.90
C LYS A 175 2.75 -11.06 13.62
N LYS A 176 3.93 -10.66 14.11
CA LYS A 176 4.49 -9.30 13.96
C LYS A 176 4.47 -8.81 12.50
N ASP A 177 4.80 -9.68 11.54
CA ASP A 177 4.91 -9.30 10.13
C ASP A 177 3.56 -8.86 9.54
N TYR A 178 2.48 -9.55 9.91
CA TYR A 178 1.13 -9.17 9.51
C TYR A 178 0.70 -7.85 10.15
N VAL A 179 1.09 -7.60 11.41
CA VAL A 179 0.81 -6.30 12.06
C VAL A 179 1.54 -5.19 11.32
N MET A 180 2.81 -5.39 10.94
CA MET A 180 3.56 -4.43 10.13
C MET A 180 2.91 -4.17 8.77
N GLU A 181 2.38 -5.20 8.11
CA GLU A 181 1.66 -5.04 6.84
C GLU A 181 0.41 -4.17 7.01
N ILE A 182 -0.35 -4.39 8.08
CA ILE A 182 -1.51 -3.56 8.43
C ILE A 182 -1.09 -2.12 8.72
N CYS A 183 0.05 -1.90 9.38
CA CYS A 183 0.60 -0.56 9.63
C CYS A 183 0.87 0.20 8.34
N MET A 184 1.54 -0.44 7.38
CA MET A 184 1.83 0.17 6.08
C MET A 184 0.55 0.50 5.31
N ARG A 185 -0.41 -0.43 5.32
CA ARG A 185 -1.70 -0.27 4.62
C ARG A 185 -2.54 0.84 5.21
N GLU A 186 -2.57 0.95 6.53
CA GLU A 186 -3.36 1.96 7.23
C GLU A 186 -2.59 3.27 7.44
N GLY A 187 -1.31 3.35 7.08
CA GLY A 187 -0.46 4.51 7.32
C GLY A 187 -0.29 4.82 8.81
N VAL A 188 -0.08 3.79 9.63
CA VAL A 188 0.25 3.89 11.06
C VAL A 188 1.74 3.62 11.23
N LYS A 189 2.43 4.41 12.04
CA LYS A 189 3.86 4.22 12.29
C LYS A 189 4.03 3.07 13.28
N TYR A 190 4.82 2.06 12.91
CA TYR A 190 5.13 0.95 13.81
C TYR A 190 6.03 1.43 14.97
N THR A 191 5.56 1.35 16.21
CA THR A 191 6.33 1.62 17.43
C THR A 191 6.56 0.33 18.21
N THR A 192 5.85 0.13 19.31
CA THR A 192 5.74 -1.14 20.01
C THR A 192 4.49 -1.88 19.53
N LEU A 193 4.51 -3.22 19.57
CA LEU A 193 3.40 -4.03 19.09
C LEU A 193 2.07 -3.63 19.75
N THR A 194 2.07 -3.42 21.06
CA THR A 194 0.89 -3.06 21.84
C THR A 194 0.35 -1.68 21.47
N GLU A 195 1.22 -0.66 21.40
CA GLU A 195 0.81 0.71 21.03
C GLU A 195 0.27 0.76 19.59
N THR A 196 0.98 0.09 18.68
CA THR A 196 0.62 0.05 17.26
C THR A 196 -0.75 -0.61 17.06
N VAL A 197 -1.01 -1.72 17.76
CA VAL A 197 -2.32 -2.38 17.75
C VAL A 197 -3.40 -1.45 18.31
N THR A 198 -3.14 -0.72 19.40
CA THR A 198 -4.13 0.23 19.93
C THR A 198 -4.42 1.39 18.98
N GLU A 199 -3.41 1.89 18.26
CA GLU A 199 -3.54 2.98 17.30
C GLU A 199 -4.32 2.53 16.05
N ILE A 200 -4.06 1.33 15.53
CA ILE A 200 -4.83 0.73 14.44
C ILE A 200 -6.30 0.59 14.85
N ILE A 201 -6.57 0.04 16.03
CA ILE A 201 -7.94 -0.17 16.52
C ILE A 201 -8.67 1.17 16.70
N ALA A 202 -7.99 2.19 17.25
CA ALA A 202 -8.54 3.53 17.37
C ALA A 202 -8.89 4.13 16.00
N LYS A 203 -7.98 4.01 15.02
CA LYS A 203 -8.17 4.51 13.65
C LYS A 203 -9.32 3.81 12.93
N ARG A 204 -9.46 2.49 13.09
CA ARG A 204 -10.60 1.72 12.57
C ARG A 204 -11.90 2.13 13.25
N GLY A 205 -11.89 2.32 14.56
CA GLY A 205 -13.06 2.79 15.31
C GLY A 205 -13.50 4.19 14.88
N GLU A 206 -12.57 5.12 14.67
CA GLU A 206 -12.86 6.46 14.13
C GLU A 206 -13.40 6.42 12.70
N ARG A 207 -12.93 5.47 11.88
CA ARG A 207 -13.44 5.28 10.51
C ARG A 207 -14.87 4.72 10.50
N ALA A 208 -15.16 3.75 11.38
CA ALA A 208 -16.44 3.07 11.44
C ALA A 208 -17.55 3.90 12.11
N PHE A 209 -17.22 4.59 13.20
CA PHE A 209 -18.19 5.33 14.02
C PHE A 209 -18.04 6.86 13.90
N GLY A 210 -17.17 7.33 13.01
CA GLY A 210 -16.80 8.73 12.90
C GLY A 210 -15.92 9.21 14.06
N LYS A 211 -15.32 10.39 13.90
CA LYS A 211 -14.71 11.09 15.04
C LYS A 211 -15.85 11.49 15.96
N LYS A 212 -15.87 10.97 17.19
CA LYS A 212 -16.71 11.56 18.25
C LYS A 212 -16.32 13.03 18.29
N ALA A 213 -17.24 13.92 17.95
CA ALA A 213 -17.05 15.34 18.17
C ALA A 213 -16.79 15.48 19.67
N ALA A 214 -15.52 15.63 20.05
CA ALA A 214 -15.19 16.19 21.34
C ALA A 214 -15.97 17.49 21.36
N VAL A 215 -16.94 17.58 22.27
CA VAL A 215 -17.64 18.81 22.57
C VAL A 215 -16.55 19.78 22.96
N GLN A 216 -16.09 20.56 21.98
CA GLN A 216 -15.33 21.75 22.20
C GLN A 216 -16.32 22.65 22.91
N GLU A 217 -16.19 22.76 24.23
CA GLU A 217 -16.79 23.85 24.99
C GLU A 217 -16.36 25.13 24.28
N ILE A 218 -17.25 25.64 23.44
CA ILE A 218 -17.19 27.01 22.97
C ILE A 218 -17.50 27.81 24.23
N SER A 219 -16.44 28.26 24.90
CA SER A 219 -16.54 29.35 25.86
C SER A 219 -17.06 30.56 25.08
N ASP A 220 -18.36 30.80 25.17
CA ASP A 220 -18.98 32.07 24.83
C ASP A 220 -18.43 33.12 25.81
N ASP A 221 -17.28 33.72 25.46
CA ASP A 221 -16.85 34.98 26.06
C ASP A 221 -16.77 36.05 24.98
N LEU A 222 -17.71 36.98 25.09
CA LEU A 222 -17.87 38.15 24.23
C LEU A 222 -16.80 39.17 24.60
N GLY A 223 -15.93 39.51 23.65
CA GLY A 223 -14.89 40.52 23.86
C GLY A 223 -14.39 41.13 22.56
N ASP A 224 -15.20 42.04 22.03
CA ASP A 224 -14.85 43.29 21.35
C ASP A 224 -13.38 43.53 20.91
N GLY A 225 -13.21 44.02 19.67
CA GLY A 225 -12.05 44.87 19.36
C GLY A 225 -11.31 44.63 18.04
N ALA A 226 -11.74 45.38 17.03
CA ALA A 226 -10.87 46.17 16.14
C ALA A 226 -9.83 45.47 15.22
N ARG A 227 -10.15 45.53 13.92
CA ARG A 227 -9.35 46.12 12.83
C ARG A 227 -7.82 46.08 12.96
N ASN A 228 -7.15 45.43 12.00
CA ASN A 228 -6.30 46.20 11.07
C ASN A 228 -5.96 45.42 9.79
N ASP A 229 -6.28 46.04 8.66
CA ASP A 229 -5.57 45.90 7.39
C ASP A 229 -4.11 46.29 7.55
N GLY A 230 -3.19 45.58 6.89
CA GLY A 230 -1.78 45.97 6.92
C GLY A 230 -0.79 45.03 6.23
N LYS A 231 -0.83 45.02 4.90
CA LYS A 231 0.30 45.19 3.97
C LYS A 231 1.73 44.88 4.50
N GLY A 232 2.45 44.00 3.81
CA GLY A 232 3.89 43.83 4.00
C GLY A 232 4.58 42.98 2.93
N ASP A 233 5.13 43.67 1.91
CA ASP A 233 6.03 43.17 0.87
C ASP A 233 7.26 42.42 1.41
N GLY A 234 7.71 41.44 0.60
CA GLY A 234 9.10 41.32 0.15
C GLY A 234 10.18 40.87 1.12
N ARG A 235 10.85 39.75 0.79
CA ARG A 235 12.31 39.76 0.59
C ARG A 235 12.86 38.46 0.00
N ASN A 236 13.55 38.66 -1.12
CA ASN A 236 14.54 37.76 -1.73
C ASN A 236 15.86 37.89 -0.96
N SER A 237 16.65 36.82 -0.86
CA SER A 237 18.14 36.76 -0.85
C SER A 237 18.54 35.32 -0.45
N ALA A 238 19.18 34.52 -1.30
CA ALA A 238 20.58 34.57 -1.76
C ALA A 238 21.56 33.90 -0.78
N THR A 239 22.20 32.85 -1.30
CA THR A 239 23.61 32.45 -1.15
C THR A 239 24.21 32.19 0.24
N SER A 240 24.65 30.95 0.46
CA SER A 240 26.06 30.60 0.72
C SER A 240 26.30 29.13 0.38
#